data_AF-A0A660SQJ3-F1
#
_entry.id   AF-A0A660SQJ3-F1
#
_cell.length_a   1.000
_cell.length_b   1.000
_cell.length_c   1.000
_cell.angle_alpha   90.00
_cell.angle_beta   90.00
_cell.angle_gamma   90.00
#
_symmetry.space_group_name_H-M   'P 1'
#
loop_
_entity.id
_entity.type
_entity.pdbx_description
1 polymer ?
#
loop_
_entity_poly.entity_id
_entity_poly.type
_entity_poly.pdbx_seq_one_letter_code
_entity_poly.pdbx_strand_id
1 'polypeptide(L)'
;MRKRFEQQPFLDYIAIKDIDFDDARKSGRLEQLYRTLKEIFITPEYNERLFEILENAITAGKKKTGREGMELWIIFLLAQTRLCLDLDYEMLHHMANNDYLLRQLMGIETAYKDGPRKFQYQTIVDNVDLLDDEMLKVINTMIISFDKQTFKKKRNGNIGLI
;
A
#
# COMPACT_ATOMS: atom_id res chain seq x y z
N MET A 1 -6.89 15.44 10.72
CA MET A 1 -6.23 14.25 11.32
C MET A 1 -5.93 13.21 10.24
N ARG A 2 -4.91 12.35 10.38
CA ARG A 2 -4.70 11.23 9.44
C ARG A 2 -5.16 9.92 10.06
N LYS A 3 -5.78 9.07 9.26
CA LYS A 3 -6.18 7.70 9.61
C LYS A 3 -5.10 6.72 9.12
N ARG A 4 -4.95 5.58 9.79
CA ARG A 4 -4.10 4.46 9.31
C ARG A 4 -4.62 3.97 7.95
N PHE A 5 -5.89 3.59 7.93
CA PHE A 5 -6.63 3.16 6.76
C PHE A 5 -8.12 3.24 7.08
N GLU A 6 -8.94 3.56 6.09
CA GLU A 6 -10.39 3.46 6.16
C GLU A 6 -10.88 2.90 4.84
N GLN A 7 -11.36 1.66 4.86
CA GLN A 7 -12.07 1.13 3.72
C GLN A 7 -13.48 1.72 3.75
N GLN A 8 -13.90 2.36 2.66
CA GLN A 8 -15.28 2.82 2.53
C GLN A 8 -16.14 1.62 2.08
N PRO A 9 -17.01 1.07 2.94
CA PRO A 9 -17.82 -0.09 2.58
C PRO A 9 -18.93 0.36 1.64
N PHE A 10 -18.73 0.19 0.33
CA PHE A 10 -19.77 0.33 -0.68
C PHE A 10 -20.31 -1.04 -1.07
N LEU A 11 -21.54 -1.13 -1.58
CA LEU A 11 -22.02 -2.34 -2.24
C LEU A 11 -21.09 -2.59 -3.46
N ASP A 12 -20.57 -3.82 -3.60
CA ASP A 12 -19.59 -4.26 -4.64
C ASP A 12 -18.10 -3.95 -4.41
N TYR A 13 -17.67 -3.74 -3.16
CA TYR A 13 -16.25 -3.62 -2.83
C TYR A 13 -15.51 -4.97 -2.74
N ILE A 14 -14.24 -5.00 -3.15
CA ILE A 14 -13.33 -6.13 -2.89
C ILE A 14 -12.45 -5.75 -1.69
N ALA A 15 -12.47 -6.56 -0.63
CA ALA A 15 -11.58 -6.35 0.50
C ALA A 15 -10.12 -6.57 0.07
N ILE A 16 -9.15 -5.85 0.65
CA ILE A 16 -7.74 -6.00 0.28
C ILE A 16 -7.28 -7.46 0.38
N LYS A 17 -7.75 -8.19 1.39
CA LYS A 17 -7.47 -9.63 1.57
C LYS A 17 -8.01 -10.52 0.44
N ASP A 18 -9.06 -10.08 -0.26
CA ASP A 18 -9.78 -10.83 -1.28
C ASP A 18 -9.36 -10.39 -2.70
N ILE A 19 -8.37 -9.49 -2.83
CA ILE A 19 -7.81 -9.10 -4.15
C ILE A 19 -7.09 -10.30 -4.77
N ASP A 20 -7.61 -10.79 -5.87
CA ASP A 20 -6.94 -11.81 -6.66
C ASP A 20 -5.98 -11.19 -7.67
N PHE A 21 -4.85 -11.86 -7.84
CA PHE A 21 -3.86 -11.53 -8.84
C PHE A 21 -3.73 -12.72 -9.79
N ASP A 22 -3.48 -12.46 -11.07
CA ASP A 22 -3.36 -13.48 -12.13
C ASP A 22 -2.15 -14.43 -11.92
N ASP A 23 -1.73 -15.19 -12.93
CA ASP A 23 -0.65 -16.18 -12.76
C ASP A 23 0.67 -15.54 -12.27
N ALA A 24 1.07 -15.90 -11.04
CA ALA A 24 2.28 -15.41 -10.37
C ALA A 24 3.58 -15.59 -11.19
N ARG A 25 3.60 -16.55 -12.12
CA ARG A 25 4.75 -16.84 -13.00
C ARG A 25 4.90 -15.85 -14.15
N LYS A 26 3.87 -15.05 -14.43
CA LYS A 26 3.85 -14.02 -15.48
C LYS A 26 3.86 -12.60 -14.91
N SER A 27 3.91 -12.49 -13.59
CA SER A 27 3.85 -11.21 -12.88
C SER A 27 5.09 -10.36 -13.14
N GLY A 28 4.88 -9.17 -13.69
CA GLY A 28 5.89 -8.13 -13.76
C GLY A 28 6.25 -7.57 -12.39
N ARG A 29 7.25 -6.67 -12.34
CA ARG A 29 7.73 -6.03 -11.09
C ARG A 29 6.61 -5.40 -10.26
N LEU A 30 5.65 -4.76 -10.92
CA LEU A 30 4.52 -4.08 -10.28
C LEU A 30 3.61 -5.04 -9.53
N GLU A 31 3.22 -6.13 -10.18
CA GLU A 31 2.32 -7.11 -9.58
C GLU A 31 2.99 -7.86 -8.42
N GLN A 32 4.30 -8.12 -8.52
CA GLN A 32 5.09 -8.67 -7.40
C GLN A 32 5.09 -7.71 -6.20
N LEU A 33 5.32 -6.41 -6.43
CA LEU A 33 5.21 -5.40 -5.38
C LEU A 33 3.82 -5.44 -4.73
N TYR A 34 2.77 -5.38 -5.54
CA TYR A 34 1.39 -5.35 -5.07
C TYR A 34 1.01 -6.58 -4.24
N ARG A 35 1.48 -7.77 -4.62
CA ARG A 35 1.33 -8.99 -3.81
C ARG A 35 2.01 -8.85 -2.46
N THR A 36 3.26 -8.40 -2.44
CA THR A 36 4.00 -8.18 -1.19
C THR A 36 3.31 -7.16 -0.29
N LEU A 37 2.80 -6.06 -0.87
CA LEU A 37 2.07 -5.04 -0.11
C LEU A 37 0.74 -5.57 0.42
N LYS A 38 -0.01 -6.36 -0.36
CA LYS A 38 -1.20 -7.07 0.12
C LYS A 38 -0.86 -7.96 1.32
N GLU A 39 0.19 -8.78 1.21
CA GLU A 39 0.60 -9.72 2.26
C GLU A 39 1.01 -9.00 3.56
N ILE A 40 1.72 -7.88 3.44
CA ILE A 40 2.06 -7.02 4.60
C ILE A 40 0.79 -6.46 5.24
N PHE A 41 -0.16 -6.01 4.43
CA PHE A 41 -1.41 -5.45 4.93
C PHE A 41 -2.23 -6.48 5.71
N ILE A 42 -2.35 -7.72 5.20
CA ILE A 42 -3.19 -8.74 5.83
C ILE A 42 -2.51 -9.46 6.99
N THR A 43 -1.19 -9.40 7.11
CA THR A 43 -0.46 -10.05 8.21
C THR A 43 -0.39 -9.13 9.43
N PRO A 44 -1.10 -9.41 10.54
CA PRO A 44 -1.30 -8.44 11.62
C PRO A 44 0.00 -7.90 12.23
N GLU A 45 0.99 -8.76 12.44
CA GLU A 45 2.31 -8.38 12.98
C GLU A 45 3.01 -7.33 12.12
N TYR A 46 2.97 -7.48 10.80
CA TYR A 46 3.62 -6.58 9.86
C TYR A 46 2.78 -5.34 9.58
N ASN A 47 1.46 -5.48 9.56
CA ASN A 47 0.53 -4.38 9.48
C ASN A 47 0.75 -3.39 10.63
N GLU A 48 0.82 -3.89 11.87
CA GLU A 48 1.03 -3.04 13.05
C GLU A 48 2.40 -2.36 12.98
N ARG A 49 3.46 -3.14 12.73
CA ARG A 49 4.82 -2.61 12.61
C ARG A 49 4.95 -1.55 11.51
N LEU A 50 4.30 -1.76 10.37
CA LEU A 50 4.26 -0.78 9.28
C LEU A 50 3.60 0.52 9.76
N PHE A 51 2.42 0.42 10.39
CA PHE A 51 1.72 1.62 10.84
C PHE A 51 2.46 2.36 11.95
N GLU A 52 3.13 1.68 12.88
CA GLU A 52 4.00 2.32 13.86
C GLU A 52 5.09 3.15 13.18
N ILE A 53 5.75 2.61 12.14
CA ILE A 53 6.78 3.34 11.37
C ILE A 53 6.16 4.56 10.68
N LEU A 54 5.03 4.39 9.98
CA LEU A 54 4.36 5.47 9.26
C LEU A 54 3.84 6.57 10.19
N GLU A 55 3.28 6.20 11.35
CA GLU A 55 2.80 7.15 12.35
C GLU A 55 3.95 7.96 12.95
N ASN A 56 5.04 7.29 13.33
CA ASN A 56 6.22 7.94 13.88
C ASN A 56 6.84 8.94 12.91
N ALA A 57 6.78 8.68 11.62
CA ALA A 57 7.35 9.58 10.64
C ALA A 57 6.40 10.70 10.20
N ILE A 58 5.16 10.35 9.86
CA ILE A 58 4.24 11.31 9.25
C ILE A 58 3.53 12.16 10.30
N THR A 59 3.28 11.58 11.48
CA THR A 59 2.38 12.16 12.50
C THR A 59 3.06 12.55 13.82
N ALA A 60 4.29 12.09 14.08
CA ALA A 60 4.98 12.46 15.32
C ALA A 60 5.11 13.98 15.48
N GLY A 61 4.85 14.46 16.70
CA GLY A 61 4.89 15.88 17.03
C GLY A 61 3.75 16.72 16.47
N LYS A 62 2.80 16.15 15.70
CA LYS A 62 1.67 16.90 15.12
C LYS A 62 0.44 16.81 16.01
N LYS A 63 -0.20 17.96 16.26
CA LYS A 63 -1.49 18.00 16.96
C LYS A 63 -2.60 17.42 16.08
N LYS A 64 -3.49 16.66 16.69
CA LYS A 64 -4.69 16.05 16.08
C LYS A 64 -5.79 17.09 15.81
N THR A 65 -5.50 18.11 15.00
CA THR A 65 -6.43 19.23 14.70
C THR A 65 -6.54 19.48 13.20
N GLY A 66 -7.70 19.92 12.71
CA GLY A 66 -7.93 20.28 11.30
C GLY A 66 -8.42 19.15 10.37
N ARG A 67 -8.51 19.45 9.07
CA ARG A 67 -9.05 18.57 8.01
C ARG A 67 -8.39 17.20 7.98
N GLU A 68 -9.12 16.20 7.50
CA GLU A 68 -8.57 14.86 7.32
C GLU A 68 -7.55 14.85 6.18
N GLY A 69 -6.35 14.32 6.45
CA GLY A 69 -5.31 14.14 5.45
C GLY A 69 -5.43 12.76 4.79
N MET A 70 -4.67 12.53 3.72
CA MET A 70 -4.59 11.22 3.08
C MET A 70 -4.16 10.14 4.09
N GLU A 71 -4.76 8.97 3.96
CA GLU A 71 -4.59 7.80 4.81
C GLU A 71 -3.16 7.26 4.70
N LEU A 72 -2.54 6.89 5.83
CA LEU A 72 -1.15 6.44 5.87
C LEU A 72 -0.87 5.28 4.92
N TRP A 73 -1.83 4.34 4.82
CA TRP A 73 -1.76 3.23 3.87
C TRP A 73 -1.65 3.68 2.42
N ILE A 74 -2.47 4.65 2.00
CA ILE A 74 -2.48 5.16 0.63
C ILE A 74 -1.18 5.91 0.32
N ILE A 75 -0.70 6.73 1.26
CA ILE A 75 0.58 7.44 1.13
C ILE A 75 1.72 6.45 0.91
N PHE A 76 1.78 5.41 1.75
CA PHE A 76 2.77 4.36 1.67
C PHE A 76 2.73 3.61 0.33
N LEU A 77 1.54 3.18 -0.09
CA LEU A 77 1.33 2.43 -1.33
C LEU A 77 1.76 3.24 -2.57
N LEU A 78 1.45 4.54 -2.62
CA LEU A 78 1.86 5.44 -3.70
C LEU A 78 3.38 5.64 -3.73
N ALA A 79 4.02 5.83 -2.56
CA ALA A 79 5.48 5.97 -2.49
C ALA A 79 6.21 4.70 -2.93
N GLN A 80 5.73 3.52 -2.53
CA GLN A 80 6.30 2.24 -2.97
C GLN A 80 6.12 2.00 -4.46
N THR A 81 4.95 2.35 -5.01
CA THR A 81 4.69 2.25 -6.45
C THR A 81 5.62 3.15 -7.24
N ARG A 82 5.77 4.40 -6.79
CA ARG A 82 6.69 5.38 -7.38
C ARG A 82 8.13 4.87 -7.37
N LEU A 83 8.61 4.39 -6.23
CA LEU A 83 9.97 3.87 -6.07
C LEU A 83 10.21 2.61 -6.93
N CYS A 84 9.27 1.67 -6.95
CA CYS A 84 9.43 0.39 -7.63
C CYS A 84 9.53 0.56 -9.16
N LEU A 85 8.77 1.50 -9.71
CA LEU A 85 8.68 1.76 -11.15
C LEU A 85 9.47 2.99 -11.61
N ASP A 86 10.15 3.69 -10.70
CA ASP A 86 10.89 4.92 -10.96
C ASP A 86 10.01 5.99 -11.65
N LEU A 87 8.83 6.24 -11.09
CA LEU A 87 7.84 7.14 -11.67
C LEU A 87 8.08 8.60 -11.27
N ASP A 88 7.81 9.51 -12.21
CA ASP A 88 7.54 10.90 -11.87
C ASP A 88 6.13 11.07 -11.27
N TYR A 89 5.84 12.28 -10.79
CA TYR A 89 4.55 12.58 -10.16
C TYR A 89 3.37 12.62 -11.13
N GLU A 90 3.61 12.88 -12.42
CA GLU A 90 2.54 12.88 -13.43
C GLU A 90 2.08 11.45 -13.71
N MET A 91 3.02 10.54 -13.92
CA MET A 91 2.77 9.11 -14.09
C MET A 91 2.14 8.50 -12.85
N LEU A 92 2.63 8.83 -11.65
CA LEU A 92 2.05 8.37 -10.39
C LEU A 92 0.61 8.86 -10.22
N HIS A 93 0.32 10.12 -10.55
CA HIS A 93 -1.02 10.68 -10.50
C HIS A 93 -1.98 10.01 -11.47
N HIS A 94 -1.51 9.74 -12.69
CA HIS A 94 -2.27 8.97 -13.67
C HIS A 94 -2.57 7.56 -13.15
N MET A 95 -1.58 6.85 -12.61
CA MET A 95 -1.77 5.50 -12.08
C MET A 95 -2.73 5.48 -10.88
N ALA A 96 -2.55 6.37 -9.90
CA ALA A 96 -3.42 6.45 -8.73
C ALA A 96 -4.91 6.64 -9.08
N ASN A 97 -5.19 7.31 -10.21
CA ASN A 97 -6.56 7.59 -10.64
C ASN A 97 -7.14 6.57 -11.61
N ASN A 98 -6.33 5.76 -12.29
CA ASN A 98 -6.80 4.92 -13.39
C ASN A 98 -6.36 3.44 -13.31
N ASP A 99 -5.31 3.10 -12.55
CA ASP A 99 -4.86 1.72 -12.41
C ASP A 99 -5.79 0.95 -11.47
N TYR A 100 -6.57 0.03 -12.03
CA TYR A 100 -7.60 -0.70 -11.30
C TYR A 100 -7.06 -1.43 -10.06
N LEU A 101 -5.94 -2.14 -10.21
CA LEU A 101 -5.36 -2.96 -9.14
C LEU A 101 -4.77 -2.11 -8.01
N LEU A 102 -4.10 -1.01 -8.35
CA LEU A 102 -3.64 -0.03 -7.37
C LEU A 102 -4.80 0.56 -6.58
N ARG A 103 -5.91 0.87 -7.26
CA ARG A 103 -7.10 1.43 -6.63
C ARG A 103 -7.83 0.44 -5.73
N GLN A 104 -7.86 -0.84 -6.10
CA GLN A 104 -8.34 -1.90 -5.22
C GLN A 104 -7.47 -2.00 -3.96
N LEU A 105 -6.15 -1.97 -4.10
CA LEU A 105 -5.23 -2.00 -2.95
C LEU A 105 -5.35 -0.76 -2.06
N MET A 106 -5.65 0.40 -2.63
CA MET A 106 -5.97 1.61 -1.86
C MET A 106 -7.32 1.52 -1.14
N GLY A 107 -8.17 0.54 -1.48
CA GLY A 107 -9.51 0.38 -0.92
C GLY A 107 -10.51 1.43 -1.42
N ILE A 108 -10.26 2.03 -2.59
CA ILE A 108 -11.06 3.15 -3.14
C ILE A 108 -11.69 2.83 -4.50
N GLU A 109 -11.53 1.60 -4.99
CA GLU A 109 -12.15 1.14 -6.22
C GLU A 109 -13.61 0.75 -5.98
N THR A 110 -14.51 1.17 -6.88
CA THR A 110 -15.96 1.00 -6.73
C THR A 110 -16.66 0.92 -8.09
N ALA A 111 -17.71 0.11 -8.19
CA ALA A 111 -18.53 -0.04 -9.38
C ALA A 111 -19.61 1.06 -9.56
N TYR A 112 -19.77 1.97 -8.58
CA TYR A 112 -20.89 2.93 -8.54
C TYR A 112 -20.65 4.27 -9.28
N LYS A 113 -21.77 4.89 -9.67
CA LYS A 113 -21.89 6.06 -10.58
C LYS A 113 -21.31 7.40 -10.08
N ASP A 114 -21.13 7.62 -8.78
CA ASP A 114 -20.54 8.88 -8.28
C ASP A 114 -19.03 9.01 -8.59
N GLY A 115 -18.48 7.98 -9.24
CA GLY A 115 -17.12 7.95 -9.72
C GLY A 115 -16.16 7.54 -8.62
N PRO A 116 -15.13 6.75 -8.96
CA PRO A 116 -14.21 6.25 -7.96
C PRO A 116 -13.37 7.45 -7.47
N ARG A 117 -13.11 7.55 -6.15
CA ARG A 117 -12.38 8.69 -5.51
C ARG A 117 -11.15 9.07 -6.33
N LYS A 118 -11.09 10.31 -6.80
CA LYS A 118 -9.94 10.84 -7.55
C LYS A 118 -9.07 11.72 -6.67
N PHE A 119 -7.76 11.61 -6.88
CA PHE A 119 -6.76 12.46 -6.25
C PHE A 119 -6.39 13.62 -7.17
N GLN A 120 -6.24 14.79 -6.58
CA GLN A 120 -5.61 15.93 -7.26
C GLN A 120 -4.10 15.73 -7.30
N TYR A 121 -3.45 16.23 -8.34
CA TYR A 121 -1.99 16.11 -8.52
C TYR A 121 -1.23 16.59 -7.28
N GLN A 122 -1.52 17.82 -6.82
CA GLN A 122 -0.84 18.40 -5.66
C GLN A 122 -1.07 17.58 -4.38
N THR A 123 -2.24 16.94 -4.25
CA THR A 123 -2.52 16.08 -3.10
C THR A 123 -1.61 14.85 -3.08
N ILE A 124 -1.24 14.30 -4.23
CA ILE A 124 -0.28 13.18 -4.29
C ILE A 124 1.11 13.69 -3.94
N VAL A 125 1.56 14.77 -4.57
CA VAL A 125 2.88 15.38 -4.33
C VAL A 125 3.08 15.66 -2.83
N ASP A 126 2.18 16.45 -2.24
CA ASP A 126 2.27 16.90 -0.84
C ASP A 126 2.28 15.75 0.18
N ASN A 127 1.70 14.59 -0.17
CA ASN A 127 1.61 13.47 0.74
C ASN A 127 2.71 12.43 0.51
N VAL A 128 3.08 12.16 -0.74
CA VAL A 128 4.17 11.21 -1.05
C VAL A 128 5.52 11.78 -0.62
N ASP A 129 5.74 13.09 -0.76
CA ASP A 129 6.95 13.78 -0.28
C ASP A 129 7.13 13.74 1.25
N LEU A 130 6.13 13.25 2.00
CA LEU A 130 6.27 13.05 3.46
C LEU A 130 7.10 11.81 3.80
N LEU A 131 7.31 10.92 2.85
CA LEU A 131 8.10 9.70 3.01
C LEU A 131 9.48 9.93 2.39
N ASP A 132 10.48 10.21 3.23
CA ASP A 132 11.85 10.40 2.77
C ASP A 132 12.58 9.08 2.47
N ASP A 133 13.76 9.19 1.86
CA ASP A 133 14.59 8.04 1.48
C ASP A 133 15.03 7.19 2.68
N GLU A 134 15.20 7.78 3.87
CA GLU A 134 15.58 7.03 5.07
C GLU A 134 14.45 6.11 5.53
N MET A 135 13.22 6.61 5.49
CA MET A 135 12.05 5.81 5.79
C MET A 135 11.81 4.71 4.78
N LEU A 136 12.00 4.99 3.49
CA LEU A 136 11.91 3.97 2.46
C LEU A 136 12.91 2.83 2.70
N LYS A 137 14.13 3.13 3.21
CA LYS A 137 15.10 2.10 3.62
C LYS A 137 14.62 1.28 4.82
N VAL A 138 14.02 1.91 5.83
CA VAL A 138 13.48 1.21 7.01
C VAL A 138 12.36 0.25 6.59
N ILE A 139 11.46 0.72 5.74
CA ILE A 139 10.35 -0.10 5.22
C ILE A 139 10.89 -1.21 4.32
N ASN A 140 11.82 -0.93 3.41
CA ASN A 140 12.46 -1.96 2.58
C ASN A 140 13.15 -3.03 3.44
N THR A 141 13.80 -2.64 4.53
CA THR A 141 14.39 -3.59 5.48
C THR A 141 13.33 -4.46 6.15
N MET A 142 12.19 -3.87 6.52
CA MET A 142 11.04 -4.60 7.05
C MET A 142 10.47 -5.58 6.02
N ILE A 143 10.30 -5.17 4.77
CA ILE A 143 9.84 -6.00 3.65
C ILE A 143 10.80 -7.18 3.40
N ILE A 144 12.11 -6.94 3.36
CA ILE A 144 13.11 -8.01 3.19
C ILE A 144 13.05 -9.01 4.37
N SER A 145 12.81 -8.51 5.58
CA SER A 145 12.63 -9.37 6.75
C SER A 145 11.35 -10.20 6.68
N PHE A 146 10.26 -9.62 6.13
CA PHE A 146 9.01 -10.32 5.84
C PHE A 146 9.24 -11.46 4.88
N ASP A 147 9.85 -11.19 3.73
CA ASP A 147 10.11 -12.20 2.72
C ASP A 147 10.91 -13.37 3.31
N LYS A 148 12.01 -13.10 4.03
CA LYS A 148 12.81 -14.16 4.67
C LYS A 148 11.98 -15.02 5.64
N GLN A 149 11.07 -14.44 6.41
CA GLN A 149 10.23 -15.18 7.34
C GLN A 149 9.13 -15.97 6.64
N THR A 150 8.46 -15.37 5.65
CA THR A 150 7.43 -16.01 4.84
C THR A 150 8.00 -17.18 4.02
N PHE A 151 9.20 -17.01 3.43
CA PHE A 151 9.93 -18.10 2.78
C PHE A 151 10.32 -19.22 3.75
N LYS A 152 10.76 -18.89 4.98
CA LYS A 152 11.04 -19.92 6.01
C LYS A 152 9.78 -20.66 6.44
N LYS A 153 8.66 -19.96 6.67
CA LYS A 153 7.37 -20.60 7.00
C LYS A 153 6.88 -21.50 5.87
N LYS A 154 6.99 -21.07 4.60
CA LYS A 154 6.67 -21.92 3.44
C LYS A 154 7.58 -23.15 3.33
N ARG A 155 8.88 -23.06 3.63
CA ARG A 155 9.78 -24.22 3.66
C ARG A 155 9.46 -25.19 4.79
N ASN A 156 9.10 -24.68 5.96
CA ASN A 156 8.75 -25.51 7.13
C ASN A 156 7.35 -26.12 7.02
N GLY A 157 6.43 -25.46 6.29
CA GLY A 157 5.09 -25.98 5.98
C GLY A 157 5.04 -26.95 4.79
N ASN A 158 6.14 -27.12 4.05
CA ASN A 158 6.24 -28.04 2.90
C ASN A 158 7.15 -29.24 3.20
N ILE A 159 7.25 -29.64 4.47
CA ILE A 159 7.79 -30.96 4.87
C ILE A 159 6.60 -31.91 5.01
N GLY A 160 5.96 -32.17 3.88
CA GLY A 160 4.80 -33.05 3.76
C GLY A 160 4.77 -33.61 2.35
N LEU A 161 5.61 -34.63 2.13
CA LEU A 161 5.56 -35.62 1.03
C LEU A 161 5.61 -35.06 -0.40
N ILE A 162 6.78 -35.18 -1.06
CA ILE A 162 7.12 -36.28 -1.99
C ILE A 162 8.63 -36.51 -1.92
#